data_AF-A0A0J1FQH4-F1
#
_entry.id   AF-A0A0J1FQH4-F1
#
_cell.length_a   1.000
_cell.length_b   1.000
_cell.length_c   1.000
_cell.angle_alpha   90.00
_cell.angle_beta   90.00
_cell.angle_gamma   90.00
#
_symmetry.space_group_name_H-M   'P 1'
#
loop_
_entity.id
_entity.type
_entity.pdbx_description
1 polymer ?
#
loop_
_entity_poly.entity_id
_entity_poly.type
_entity_poly.pdbx_seq_one_letter_code
_entity_poly.pdbx_strand_id
1 'polypeptide(L)'
;MLSFILASKVLVTLETVLSLILADFIFGVLLSLRNSNFSFSKLPQFVETSLVPYIGGLLVLAIFSNVNAELGTLFFTIAATISAKFLADILTKAGQLFNGLQIQSPITVGQPQKSLSINTATDKPGDGASTSATETTSTI
;
A
#
# COMPACT_ATOMS: atom_id res chain seq x y z
N MET A 1 16.88 29.10 -19.73
CA MET A 1 17.74 28.18 -20.52
C MET A 1 17.01 26.88 -20.87
N LEU A 2 16.27 26.23 -19.96
CA LEU A 2 15.55 24.97 -20.27
C LEU A 2 14.38 25.10 -21.26
N SER A 3 13.64 26.22 -21.22
CA SER A 3 12.49 26.50 -22.09
C SER A 3 12.82 26.60 -23.58
N PHE A 4 14.11 26.65 -23.92
CA PHE A 4 14.59 26.67 -25.30
C PHE A 4 14.76 25.26 -25.88
N ILE A 5 15.00 24.25 -25.02
CA ILE A 5 15.28 22.86 -25.44
C ILE A 5 14.00 22.01 -25.41
N LEU A 6 13.07 22.30 -24.49
CA LEU A 6 11.79 21.62 -24.40
C LEU A 6 10.68 22.50 -24.98
N ALA A 7 9.78 21.90 -25.76
CA ALA A 7 8.57 22.57 -26.21
C ALA A 7 7.78 23.11 -25.00
N SER A 8 7.30 24.36 -25.05
CA SER A 8 6.61 25.01 -23.93
C SER A 8 5.48 24.16 -23.35
N LYS A 9 4.79 23.41 -24.21
CA LYS A 9 3.71 22.49 -23.83
C LYS A 9 4.22 21.31 -22.99
N VAL A 10 5.34 20.70 -23.36
CA VAL A 10 5.98 19.60 -22.62
C VAL A 10 6.46 20.09 -21.25
N LEU A 11 7.06 21.28 -21.21
CA LEU A 11 7.56 21.87 -19.98
C LEU A 11 6.43 22.14 -18.96
N VAL A 12 5.32 22.75 -19.41
CA VAL A 12 4.14 22.99 -18.55
C VAL A 12 3.57 21.67 -18.03
N THR A 13 3.46 20.65 -18.87
CA THR A 13 2.95 19.33 -18.45
C THR A 13 3.89 18.68 -17.45
N LEU A 14 5.20 18.71 -17.69
CA LEU A 14 6.20 18.17 -16.78
C LEU A 14 6.12 18.86 -15.41
N GLU A 15 6.11 20.19 -15.38
CA GLU A 15 5.98 21.01 -14.18
C GLU A 15 4.69 20.71 -13.42
N THR A 16 3.58 20.55 -14.14
CA THR A 16 2.27 20.23 -13.56
C THR A 16 2.31 18.86 -12.86
N VAL A 17 2.82 17.84 -13.55
CA VAL A 17 2.92 16.48 -13.00
C VAL A 17 3.85 16.47 -11.78
N LEU A 18 4.98 17.19 -11.86
CA LEU A 18 5.93 17.33 -10.77
C LEU A 18 5.30 17.97 -9.54
N SER A 19 4.53 19.04 -9.74
CA SER A 19 3.79 19.72 -8.68
C SER A 19 2.74 18.81 -8.05
N LEU A 20 2.09 17.96 -8.85
CA LEU A 20 1.12 16.98 -8.36
C LEU A 20 1.79 15.91 -7.49
N ILE A 21 2.93 15.38 -7.93
CA ILE A 21 3.73 14.42 -7.17
C ILE A 21 4.15 15.03 -5.82
N LEU A 22 4.57 16.30 -5.83
CA LEU A 22 4.98 17.00 -4.63
C LEU A 22 3.79 17.27 -3.68
N ALA A 23 2.63 17.62 -4.22
CA ALA A 23 1.40 17.76 -3.45
C ALA A 23 0.97 16.43 -2.80
N ASP A 24 1.03 15.32 -3.53
CA ASP A 24 0.76 13.99 -2.98
C ASP A 24 1.71 13.62 -1.86
N PHE A 25 3.00 13.92 -2.04
CA PHE A 25 4.01 13.72 -1.00
C PHE A 25 3.67 14.51 0.26
N ILE A 26 3.33 15.79 0.14
CA ILE A 26 2.91 16.63 1.27
C ILE A 26 1.68 16.04 1.95
N PHE A 27 0.64 15.66 1.20
CA PHE A 27 -0.55 15.00 1.76
C PHE A 27 -0.23 13.67 2.44
N GLY A 28 0.69 12.88 1.89
CA GLY A 28 1.17 11.64 2.48
C GLY A 28 1.89 11.88 3.81
N VAL A 29 2.72 12.92 3.87
CA VAL A 29 3.41 13.35 5.10
C VAL A 29 2.40 13.82 6.16
N LEU A 30 1.44 14.68 5.78
CA LEU A 30 0.39 15.17 6.68
C LEU A 30 -0.47 14.02 7.23
N LEU A 31 -0.87 13.07 6.38
CA LEU A 31 -1.65 11.90 6.77
C LEU A 31 -0.86 10.97 7.71
N SER A 32 0.42 10.75 7.43
CA SER A 32 1.28 9.92 8.27
C SER A 32 1.50 10.56 9.65
N LEU A 33 1.61 11.89 9.70
CA LEU A 33 1.72 12.65 10.95
C LEU A 33 0.44 12.55 11.78
N ARG A 34 -0.73 12.68 11.12
CA ARG A 34 -2.05 12.50 11.75
C ARG A 34 -2.22 11.13 12.39
N ASN A 35 -1.74 10.08 11.74
CA ASN A 35 -1.92 8.70 12.20
C ASN A 35 -0.89 8.27 13.27
N SER A 36 -0.03 9.19 13.78
CA SER A 36 1.05 8.90 14.75
C SER A 36 2.00 7.75 14.37
N ASN A 37 2.04 7.37 13.09
CA ASN A 37 2.94 6.35 12.55
C ASN A 37 4.10 6.98 11.78
N PHE A 38 4.39 8.24 12.07
CA PHE A 38 5.32 9.05 11.31
C PHE A 38 6.76 8.62 11.58
N SER A 39 7.35 7.89 10.64
CA SER A 39 8.77 7.55 10.65
C SER A 39 9.51 8.44 9.66
N PHE A 40 10.17 9.50 10.15
CA PHE A 40 11.06 10.37 9.35
C PHE A 40 12.09 9.56 8.56
N SER A 41 12.50 8.39 9.07
CA SER A 41 13.44 7.48 8.44
C SER A 41 12.90 6.77 7.19
N LYS A 42 11.57 6.72 6.98
CA LYS A 42 10.92 6.06 5.83
C LYS A 42 10.61 7.03 4.68
N LEU A 43 10.60 8.35 4.95
CA LEU A 43 10.42 9.39 3.94
C LEU A 43 11.45 9.33 2.79
N PRO A 44 12.77 9.33 3.06
CA PRO A 44 13.76 9.32 1.97
C PRO A 44 13.69 8.02 1.16
N GLN A 45 13.44 6.89 1.83
CA GLN A 45 13.21 5.61 1.16
C GLN A 45 11.98 5.67 0.24
N PHE A 46 10.89 6.29 0.67
CA PHE A 46 9.70 6.47 -0.16
C PHE A 46 9.96 7.38 -1.38
N VAL A 47 10.75 8.44 -1.21
CA VAL A 47 11.15 9.31 -2.33
C VAL A 47 11.98 8.54 -3.34
N GLU A 48 12.97 7.76 -2.91
CA GLU A 48 13.82 6.95 -3.80
C GLU A 48 13.03 5.86 -4.54
N THR A 49 12.15 5.14 -3.85
CA THR A 49 11.45 4.00 -4.49
C THR A 49 10.26 4.43 -5.31
N SER A 50 9.60 5.53 -4.92
CA SER A 50 8.32 5.92 -5.51
C SER A 50 8.44 7.19 -6.34
N LEU A 51 9.12 8.26 -5.87
CA LEU A 51 9.14 9.53 -6.62
C LEU A 51 10.23 9.57 -7.70
N VAL A 52 11.46 9.17 -7.36
CA VAL A 52 12.61 9.24 -8.26
C VAL A 52 12.36 8.53 -9.61
N PRO A 53 11.82 7.31 -9.68
CA PRO A 53 11.56 6.68 -10.98
C PRO A 53 10.52 7.43 -11.84
N TYR A 54 9.48 8.02 -11.25
CA TYR A 54 8.53 8.83 -12.01
C TYR A 54 9.13 10.14 -12.51
N ILE A 55 9.83 10.86 -11.63
CA ILE A 55 10.49 12.12 -11.98
C ILE A 55 11.56 11.89 -13.03
N GLY A 56 12.44 10.91 -12.81
CA GLY A 56 13.51 10.55 -13.73
C GLY A 56 12.98 10.05 -15.08
N GLY A 57 11.99 9.15 -15.06
CA GLY A 57 11.35 8.64 -16.28
C GLY A 57 10.70 9.74 -17.11
N LEU A 58 9.94 10.65 -16.46
CA LEU A 58 9.33 11.81 -17.11
C LEU A 58 10.37 12.79 -17.64
N LEU A 59 11.45 13.05 -16.90
CA LEU A 59 12.50 13.97 -17.32
C LEU A 59 13.21 13.46 -18.59
N VAL A 60 13.55 12.16 -18.61
CA VAL A 60 14.13 11.52 -19.78
C VAL A 60 13.14 11.60 -20.94
N LEU A 61 11.88 11.17 -20.77
CA LEU A 61 10.89 11.25 -21.85
C LEU A 61 10.65 12.69 -22.34
N ALA A 62 10.68 13.69 -21.46
CA ALA A 62 10.50 15.08 -21.82
C ALA A 62 11.65 15.61 -22.70
N ILE A 63 12.89 15.19 -22.43
CA ILE A 63 14.06 15.53 -23.27
C ILE A 63 13.94 14.86 -24.65
N PHE A 64 13.56 13.58 -24.67
CA PHE A 64 13.42 12.80 -25.91
C PHE A 64 12.14 13.09 -26.70
N SER A 65 11.17 13.80 -26.10
CA SER A 65 9.90 14.18 -26.73
C SER A 65 10.07 15.04 -28.00
N ASN A 66 11.19 15.75 -28.15
CA ASN A 66 11.47 16.57 -29.33
C ASN A 66 12.15 15.78 -30.47
N VAL A 67 12.58 14.53 -30.21
CA VAL A 67 13.27 13.70 -31.21
C VAL A 67 12.27 13.06 -32.17
N ASN A 68 11.12 12.60 -31.66
CA ASN A 68 10.07 11.96 -32.47
C ASN A 68 8.67 12.30 -31.92
N ALA A 69 7.71 12.50 -32.84
CA ALA A 69 6.32 12.79 -32.47
C ALA A 69 5.68 11.67 -31.64
N GLU A 70 6.02 10.41 -31.89
CA GLU A 70 5.53 9.26 -31.11
C GLU A 70 5.98 9.32 -29.64
N LEU A 71 7.22 9.74 -29.38
CA LEU A 71 7.74 9.91 -28.02
C LEU A 71 7.06 11.05 -27.29
N GLY A 72 6.68 12.13 -28.01
CA GLY A 72 5.87 13.21 -27.45
C GLY A 72 4.47 12.75 -27.05
N THR A 73 3.84 11.89 -27.84
CA THR A 73 2.55 11.28 -27.48
C THR A 73 2.70 10.37 -26.26
N LEU A 74 3.73 9.52 -26.23
CA LEU A 74 4.04 8.64 -25.10
C LEU A 74 4.27 9.43 -23.81
N PHE A 75 5.03 10.52 -23.88
CA PHE A 75 5.22 11.46 -22.77
C PHE A 75 3.87 11.98 -22.26
N PHE A 76 3.00 12.47 -23.14
CA PHE A 76 1.70 13.01 -22.75
C PHE A 76 0.79 11.94 -22.14
N THR A 77 0.76 10.74 -22.71
CA THR A 77 -0.02 9.61 -22.19
C THR A 77 0.47 9.22 -20.80
N ILE A 78 1.78 9.02 -20.63
CA ILE A 78 2.38 8.66 -19.34
C ILE A 78 2.16 9.77 -18.32
N ALA A 79 2.39 11.03 -18.68
CA ALA A 79 2.13 12.18 -17.83
C ALA A 79 0.68 12.24 -17.38
N ALA A 80 -0.27 11.98 -18.28
CA ALA A 80 -1.70 11.93 -17.95
C ALA A 80 -2.02 10.76 -17.00
N THR A 81 -1.48 9.57 -17.24
CA THR A 81 -1.67 8.40 -16.35
C THR A 81 -1.10 8.64 -14.96
N ILE A 82 0.12 9.19 -14.88
CA ILE A 82 0.78 9.55 -13.63
C ILE A 82 -0.06 10.62 -12.91
N SER A 83 -0.49 11.66 -13.61
CA SER A 83 -1.32 12.72 -13.03
C SER A 83 -2.61 12.16 -12.45
N ALA A 84 -3.30 11.29 -13.19
CA ALA A 84 -4.52 10.65 -12.72
C ALA A 84 -4.28 9.81 -11.46
N LYS A 85 -3.19 9.05 -11.42
CA LYS A 85 -2.79 8.27 -10.24
C LYS A 85 -2.56 9.16 -9.02
N PHE A 86 -1.70 10.17 -9.14
CA PHE A 86 -1.39 11.05 -8.03
C PHE A 86 -2.59 11.90 -7.60
N LEU A 87 -3.45 12.31 -8.53
CA LEU A 87 -4.69 13.01 -8.19
C LEU A 87 -5.63 12.13 -7.37
N ALA A 88 -5.79 10.85 -7.74
CA ALA A 88 -6.60 9.91 -6.97
C ALA A 88 -6.00 9.65 -5.57
N ASP A 89 -4.67 9.53 -5.48
CA ASP A 89 -3.96 9.36 -4.21
C ASP A 89 -4.15 10.61 -3.31
N ILE A 90 -4.02 11.82 -3.86
CA ILE A 90 -4.29 13.09 -3.16
C ILE A 90 -5.72 13.16 -2.65
N LEU A 91 -6.72 12.89 -3.51
CA LEU A 91 -8.14 12.94 -3.11
C LEU A 91 -8.44 11.94 -1.99
N THR A 92 -7.84 10.75 -2.07
CA THR A 92 -7.98 9.72 -1.04
C THR A 92 -7.35 10.17 0.28
N LYS A 93 -6.11 10.67 0.26
CA LYS A 93 -5.40 11.17 1.44
C LYS A 93 -6.12 12.39 2.03
N ALA A 94 -6.58 13.32 1.19
CA ALA A 94 -7.36 14.48 1.59
C ALA A 94 -8.67 14.06 2.28
N GLY A 95 -9.43 13.16 1.66
CA GLY A 95 -10.61 12.58 2.26
C GLY A 95 -10.32 11.95 3.63
N GLN A 96 -9.22 11.20 3.77
CA GLN A 96 -8.84 10.63 5.07
C GLN A 96 -8.45 11.69 6.11
N LEU A 97 -7.79 12.78 5.71
CA LEU A 97 -7.43 13.90 6.57
C LEU A 97 -8.68 14.65 7.08
N PHE A 98 -9.63 14.93 6.20
CA PHE A 98 -10.83 15.72 6.51
C PHE A 98 -11.98 14.88 7.08
N ASN A 99 -12.15 13.62 6.67
CA ASN A 99 -13.23 12.76 7.18
C ASN A 99 -12.94 12.21 8.58
N GLY A 100 -11.69 12.23 9.05
CA GLY A 100 -11.40 11.78 10.41
C GLY A 100 -11.71 12.80 11.51
N LEU A 101 -12.51 13.84 11.25
CA LEU A 101 -13.27 14.55 12.29
C LEU A 101 -14.47 13.74 12.81
N GLN A 102 -14.69 12.52 12.31
CA GLN A 102 -15.46 11.51 13.02
C GLN A 102 -14.67 11.11 14.29
N ILE A 103 -15.09 11.67 15.43
CA ILE A 103 -14.63 11.31 16.77
C ILE A 103 -14.67 9.79 16.89
N GLN A 104 -13.50 9.16 17.02
CA GLN A 104 -13.42 7.77 17.43
C GLN A 104 -13.90 7.71 18.88
N SER A 105 -15.20 7.50 19.07
CA SER A 105 -15.77 7.16 20.38
C SER A 105 -15.04 5.92 20.88
N PRO A 106 -14.46 5.96 22.09
CA PRO A 106 -13.60 4.91 22.57
C PRO A 106 -14.42 3.66 22.92
N ILE A 107 -13.75 2.52 22.80
CA ILE A 107 -14.03 1.23 23.42
C ILE A 107 -14.95 0.27 22.64
N THR A 108 -14.31 -0.68 21.96
CA THR A 108 -14.89 -2.02 21.76
C THR A 108 -14.47 -2.88 22.96
N VAL A 109 -15.37 -3.05 23.95
CA VAL A 109 -15.23 -4.05 25.02
C VAL A 109 -15.62 -5.41 24.45
N GLY A 110 -14.74 -6.40 24.62
CA GLY A 110 -15.12 -7.79 24.88
C GLY A 110 -15.26 -8.73 23.68
N GLN A 111 -14.21 -9.49 23.38
CA GLN A 111 -14.40 -10.89 23.02
C GLN A 111 -13.72 -11.77 24.07
N PRO A 112 -14.47 -12.60 24.82
CA PRO A 112 -13.88 -13.58 25.70
C PRO A 112 -13.17 -14.64 24.85
N GLN A 113 -11.87 -14.82 25.10
CA GLN A 113 -11.12 -15.96 24.62
C GLN A 113 -11.81 -17.24 25.10
N LYS A 114 -12.45 -17.98 24.19
CA LYS A 114 -12.86 -19.36 24.45
C LYS A 114 -11.61 -20.24 24.46
N SER A 115 -10.90 -20.21 25.58
CA SER A 115 -9.99 -21.27 25.98
C SER A 115 -10.83 -22.52 26.20
N LEU A 116 -10.72 -23.49 25.29
CA LEU A 116 -11.32 -24.81 25.47
C LEU A 116 -10.20 -25.82 25.72
N SER A 117 -9.68 -25.82 26.94
CA SER A 117 -8.99 -26.98 27.51
C SER A 117 -10.06 -27.95 27.98
N ILE A 118 -10.20 -29.10 27.32
CA ILE A 118 -10.97 -30.23 27.84
C ILE A 118 -9.97 -31.36 28.11
N ASN A 119 -9.51 -31.42 29.35
CA ASN A 119 -9.14 -32.67 29.99
C ASN A 119 -10.15 -32.90 31.10
N THR A 120 -10.76 -34.09 31.11
CA THR A 120 -10.90 -35.02 32.24
C THR A 120 -12.20 -35.82 32.15
N ALA A 121 -11.98 -37.13 32.11
CA ALA A 121 -12.84 -38.26 32.46
C ALA A 121 -14.15 -38.02 33.24
N THR A 122 -15.17 -38.79 32.85
CA THR A 122 -16.11 -39.53 33.73
C THR A 122 -16.67 -40.70 32.90
N ASP A 123 -16.36 -41.96 33.21
CA ASP A 123 -16.94 -42.82 34.25
C ASP A 123 -18.13 -43.66 33.73
N LYS A 124 -17.95 -44.98 33.65
CA LYS A 124 -19.03 -45.94 33.90
C LYS A 124 -18.46 -47.31 34.36
N PRO A 125 -18.98 -47.88 35.46
CA PRO A 125 -18.59 -49.19 35.98
C PRO A 125 -19.49 -50.32 35.46
N GLY A 126 -18.97 -51.55 35.48
CA GLY A 126 -19.76 -52.79 35.48
C GLY A 126 -19.67 -53.65 34.24
N ASP A 127 -18.91 -54.75 34.36
CA ASP A 127 -19.34 -56.15 34.11
C ASP A 127 -18.30 -57.03 33.40
N GLY A 128 -17.95 -58.13 34.08
CA GLY A 128 -18.03 -59.45 33.47
C GLY A 128 -16.94 -59.90 32.49
N ALA A 129 -15.97 -60.64 33.03
CA ALA A 129 -15.51 -61.94 32.54
C ALA A 129 -14.92 -62.10 31.11
N SER A 130 -13.68 -62.62 31.12
CA SER A 130 -13.22 -63.81 30.36
C SER A 130 -12.24 -63.62 29.18
N THR A 131 -11.17 -64.44 29.23
CA THR A 131 -10.39 -65.08 28.13
C THR A 131 -9.52 -64.16 27.24
N SER A 132 -8.18 -64.23 27.26
CA SER A 132 -7.21 -65.27 26.81
C SER A 132 -7.04 -65.39 25.28
N ALA A 133 -5.77 -65.59 24.86
CA ALA A 133 -5.17 -65.72 23.51
C ALA A 133 -4.78 -64.38 22.86
N THR A 134 -3.50 -64.04 22.59
CA THR A 134 -2.44 -64.70 21.80
C THR A 134 -2.86 -64.95 20.36
N GLU A 135 -2.44 -64.09 19.43
CA GLU A 135 -2.03 -64.55 18.09
C GLU A 135 -1.04 -63.57 17.43
N THR A 136 0.05 -64.16 17.00
CA THR A 136 1.15 -63.60 16.19
C THR A 136 0.77 -63.75 14.70
N THR A 137 1.54 -63.10 13.80
CA THR A 137 1.66 -63.43 12.35
C THR A 137 0.64 -62.70 11.47
N SER A 138 0.90 -62.19 10.25
CA SER A 138 2.05 -61.83 9.40
C SER A 138 1.41 -61.38 8.07
N THR A 139 2.19 -60.71 7.20
CA THR A 139 1.95 -60.53 5.75
C THR A 139 0.81 -59.54 5.39
N ILE A 140 0.97 -58.57 4.48
CA ILE A 140 1.84 -58.42 3.29
C ILE A 140 2.33 -56.97 3.23
#